data_AF-A0A426TSJ5-F1
#
_entry.id   AF-A0A426TSJ5-F1
#
_cell.length_a   1.000
_cell.length_b   1.000
_cell.length_c   1.000
_cell.angle_alpha   90.00
_cell.angle_beta   90.00
_cell.angle_gamma   90.00
#
_symmetry.space_group_name_H-M   'P 1'
#
loop_
_entity.id
_entity.type
_entity.pdbx_description
1 polymer ?
#
loop_
_entity_poly.entity_id
_entity_poly.type
_entity_poly.pdbx_seq_one_letter_code
_entity_poly.pdbx_strand_id
1 'polypeptide(L)'
;MKSAHPLPTTRTLVAYDRRAIYALLRTATPLGLREMLRTGALSGQLTHAQRHALDCYLSDWVQRALGQMSLRDALLVDEQRGQRVLDLLCVAHTHDQVPLPDNLADDDLALLSIPSALPRLSASSPPHLPAPALAALLARAQQQELALATLGSDGRYPFPEDLENLTPPAPTPLNEPFVPPTGWRRRIAVLLAVSGVVALALPLMLGFIPRQAAGLPLALITLALLVGIRAGVRGYVGAFCLWMVANLPDFHYDSALSAMLWPAIPIMIVGMLLLGFDRQVRALWVWLRGKR
;
A
#
# COMPACT_ATOMS: atom_id res chain seq x y z
N MET A 1 -34.42 50.47 -13.89
CA MET A 1 -34.13 49.18 -13.24
C MET A 1 -33.13 48.44 -14.10
N LYS A 2 -31.92 48.19 -13.57
CA LYS A 2 -30.79 47.62 -14.30
C LYS A 2 -31.12 46.18 -14.72
N SER A 3 -31.03 45.94 -16.02
CA SER A 3 -30.98 44.64 -16.67
C SER A 3 -29.90 43.78 -16.01
N ALA A 4 -30.31 42.67 -15.39
CA ALA A 4 -29.41 41.61 -14.99
C ALA A 4 -28.88 40.93 -16.27
N HIS A 5 -27.64 41.24 -16.65
CA HIS A 5 -26.92 40.39 -17.59
C HIS A 5 -26.76 39.01 -16.94
N PRO A 6 -27.19 37.91 -17.58
CA PRO A 6 -26.81 36.58 -17.14
C PRO A 6 -25.28 36.50 -17.22
N LEU A 7 -24.64 36.09 -16.13
CA LEU A 7 -23.21 35.77 -16.13
C LEU A 7 -22.95 34.74 -17.23
N PRO A 8 -21.90 34.90 -18.05
CA PRO A 8 -21.59 33.93 -19.09
C PRO A 8 -21.28 32.59 -18.42
N THR A 9 -22.14 31.60 -18.67
CA THR A 9 -21.91 30.19 -18.29
C THR A 9 -20.90 29.58 -19.24
N THR A 10 -19.64 30.01 -19.15
CA THR A 10 -18.56 29.43 -19.94
C THR A 10 -18.39 27.97 -19.57
N ARG A 11 -18.87 27.08 -20.45
CA ARG A 11 -18.63 25.64 -20.37
C ARG A 11 -17.24 25.34 -20.92
N THR A 12 -16.54 24.37 -20.35
CA THR A 12 -15.19 23.99 -20.81
C THR A 12 -15.14 22.51 -21.14
N LEU A 13 -14.53 22.17 -22.28
CA LEU A 13 -14.19 20.79 -22.60
C LEU A 13 -12.79 20.51 -22.06
N VAL A 14 -12.65 19.42 -21.33
CA VAL A 14 -11.39 19.05 -20.69
C VAL A 14 -10.98 17.64 -21.09
N ALA A 15 -9.71 17.49 -21.44
CA ALA A 15 -9.06 16.20 -21.64
C ALA A 15 -8.27 15.82 -20.38
N TYR A 16 -8.62 14.69 -19.76
CA TYR A 16 -8.00 14.22 -18.52
C TYR A 16 -7.70 12.72 -18.56
N ASP A 17 -6.69 12.30 -17.79
CA ASP A 17 -6.28 10.89 -17.73
C ASP A 17 -7.16 10.09 -16.74
N ARG A 18 -8.26 9.55 -17.26
CA ARG A 18 -9.16 8.67 -16.49
C ARG A 18 -8.47 7.40 -15.99
N ARG A 19 -7.48 6.87 -16.71
CA ARG A 19 -6.79 5.63 -16.32
C ARG A 19 -5.89 5.85 -15.11
N ALA A 20 -5.13 6.95 -15.10
CA ALA A 20 -4.32 7.34 -13.95
C ALA A 20 -5.19 7.56 -12.70
N ILE A 21 -6.33 8.24 -12.86
CA ILE A 21 -7.27 8.45 -11.75
C ILE A 21 -7.79 7.10 -11.24
N TYR A 22 -8.21 6.19 -12.13
CA TYR A 22 -8.75 4.90 -11.72
C TYR A 22 -7.69 4.01 -11.07
N ALA A 23 -6.44 4.10 -11.53
CA ALA A 23 -5.31 3.45 -10.88
C ALA A 23 -5.10 3.99 -9.45
N LEU A 24 -5.19 5.31 -9.25
CA LEU A 24 -5.12 5.93 -7.92
C LEU A 24 -6.30 5.51 -7.03
N LEU A 25 -7.54 5.57 -7.52
CA LEU A 25 -8.73 5.15 -6.77
C LEU A 25 -8.63 3.69 -6.32
N ARG A 26 -8.06 2.83 -7.17
CA ARG A 26 -7.93 1.40 -6.94
C ARG A 26 -6.81 1.03 -5.96
N THR A 27 -5.70 1.78 -5.97
CA THR A 27 -4.46 1.37 -5.27
C THR A 27 -4.07 2.25 -4.10
N ALA A 28 -4.48 3.52 -4.10
CA ALA A 28 -4.11 4.46 -3.06
C ALA A 28 -5.05 4.36 -1.85
N THR A 29 -4.52 4.79 -0.70
CA THR A 29 -5.30 5.07 0.50
C THR A 29 -5.28 6.58 0.77
N PRO A 30 -6.22 7.13 1.56
CA PRO A 30 -6.17 8.54 1.93
C PRO A 30 -4.82 8.95 2.53
N LEU A 31 -4.22 8.09 3.36
CA LEU A 31 -2.89 8.32 3.94
C LEU A 31 -1.77 8.27 2.89
N GLY A 32 -1.83 7.32 1.95
CA GLY A 32 -0.88 7.25 0.83
C GLY A 32 -0.95 8.49 -0.07
N LEU A 33 -2.16 8.98 -0.36
CA LEU A 33 -2.35 10.18 -1.17
C LEU A 33 -1.82 11.44 -0.45
N ARG A 34 -1.97 11.53 0.88
CA ARG A 34 -1.34 12.61 1.67
C ARG A 34 0.19 12.56 1.60
N GLU A 35 0.78 11.38 1.64
CA GLU A 35 2.23 11.23 1.51
C GLU A 35 2.70 11.63 0.10
N MET A 36 1.93 11.31 -0.94
CA MET A 36 2.18 11.79 -2.30
C MET A 36 2.12 13.33 -2.41
N LEU A 37 1.21 13.98 -1.69
CA LEU A 37 1.14 15.44 -1.62
C LEU A 37 2.38 16.04 -0.93
N ARG A 38 2.85 15.40 0.14
CA ARG A 38 4.02 15.85 0.91
C ARG A 38 5.34 15.67 0.16
N THR A 39 5.49 14.55 -0.53
CA THR A 39 6.66 14.24 -1.38
C THR A 39 6.66 15.04 -2.69
N GLY A 40 5.59 15.78 -2.97
CA GLY A 40 5.49 16.68 -4.11
C GLY A 40 5.14 15.98 -5.43
N ALA A 41 4.73 14.71 -5.42
CA ALA A 41 4.36 13.99 -6.64
C ALA A 41 3.22 14.68 -7.44
N LEU A 42 2.36 15.45 -6.74
CA LEU A 42 1.23 16.20 -7.31
C LEU A 42 1.46 17.73 -7.32
N SER A 43 2.67 18.19 -6.99
CA SER A 43 2.94 19.60 -6.69
C SER A 43 3.02 20.52 -7.91
N GLY A 44 3.22 19.96 -9.11
CA GLY A 44 3.27 20.73 -10.36
C GLY A 44 1.91 21.05 -10.98
N GLN A 45 0.85 20.35 -10.57
CA GLN A 45 -0.47 20.39 -11.25
C GLN A 45 -1.56 21.07 -10.42
N LEU A 46 -1.34 21.22 -9.10
CA LEU A 46 -2.32 21.80 -8.18
C LEU A 46 -1.83 23.11 -7.58
N THR A 47 -2.72 24.12 -7.55
CA THR A 47 -2.47 25.37 -6.83
C THR A 47 -2.29 25.13 -5.33
N HIS A 48 -1.66 26.07 -4.62
CA HIS A 48 -1.47 25.96 -3.17
C HIS A 48 -2.79 25.80 -2.41
N ALA A 49 -3.83 26.55 -2.83
CA ALA A 49 -5.16 26.47 -2.22
C ALA A 49 -5.82 25.10 -2.43
N GLN A 50 -5.72 24.54 -3.64
CA GLN A 50 -6.24 23.20 -3.96
C GLN A 50 -5.53 22.10 -3.18
N ARG A 51 -4.19 22.21 -3.03
CA ARG A 51 -3.41 21.27 -2.22
C ARG A 51 -3.81 21.29 -0.76
N HIS A 52 -3.98 22.48 -0.19
CA HIS A 52 -4.44 22.63 1.19
C HIS A 52 -5.84 22.03 1.38
N ALA A 53 -6.76 22.31 0.45
CA ALA A 53 -8.11 21.74 0.48
C ALA A 53 -8.07 20.20 0.44
N LEU A 54 -7.26 19.62 -0.46
CA LEU A 54 -7.10 18.18 -0.57
C LEU A 54 -6.53 17.57 0.73
N ASP A 55 -5.49 18.15 1.32
CA ASP A 55 -4.93 17.66 2.59
C ASP A 55 -5.94 17.74 3.74
N CYS A 56 -6.78 18.77 3.79
CA CYS A 56 -7.87 18.86 4.75
C CYS A 56 -8.87 17.71 4.59
N TYR A 57 -9.38 17.46 3.37
CA TYR A 57 -10.34 16.38 3.14
C TYR A 57 -9.75 14.99 3.48
N LEU A 58 -8.50 14.75 3.11
CA LEU A 58 -7.83 13.49 3.41
C LEU A 58 -7.54 13.31 4.90
N SER A 59 -7.18 14.39 5.62
CA SER A 59 -7.02 14.36 7.07
C SER A 59 -8.30 13.96 7.77
N ASP A 60 -9.41 14.55 7.31
CA ASP A 60 -10.74 14.30 7.81
C ASP A 60 -11.19 12.85 7.62
N TRP A 61 -10.84 12.22 6.49
CA TRP A 61 -11.09 10.79 6.29
C TRP A 61 -10.20 9.90 7.14
N VAL A 62 -8.91 10.22 7.27
CA VAL A 62 -7.98 9.44 8.10
C VAL A 62 -8.41 9.45 9.57
N GLN A 63 -8.91 10.57 10.09
CA GLN A 63 -9.39 10.67 11.47
C GLN A 63 -10.67 9.88 11.73
N ARG A 64 -11.54 9.72 10.73
CA ARG A 64 -12.82 9.00 10.86
C ARG A 64 -12.71 7.51 10.56
N ALA A 65 -11.70 7.08 9.79
CA ALA A 65 -11.51 5.68 9.44
C ALA A 65 -10.97 4.87 10.63
N LEU A 66 -11.68 3.79 11.01
CA LEU A 66 -11.25 2.81 12.03
C LEU A 66 -10.21 1.80 11.48
N GLY A 67 -9.44 2.16 10.44
CA GLY A 67 -8.49 1.27 9.78
C GLY A 67 -7.95 1.80 8.45
N GLN A 68 -7.18 0.97 7.74
CA GLN A 68 -6.71 1.26 6.38
C GLN A 68 -7.89 1.16 5.40
N MET A 69 -8.47 2.29 5.04
CA MET A 69 -9.53 2.39 4.04
C MET A 69 -8.94 2.71 2.66
N SER A 70 -9.42 2.06 1.61
CA SER A 70 -9.02 2.40 0.24
C SER A 70 -9.63 3.74 -0.16
N LEU A 71 -9.01 4.45 -1.11
CA LEU A 71 -9.55 5.73 -1.58
C LEU A 71 -10.96 5.54 -2.18
N ARG A 72 -11.17 4.46 -2.95
CA ARG A 72 -12.49 4.05 -3.44
C ARG A 72 -13.53 3.96 -2.31
N ASP A 73 -13.23 3.22 -1.25
CA ASP A 73 -14.19 3.04 -0.16
C ASP A 73 -14.47 4.38 0.55
N ALA A 74 -13.46 5.25 0.65
CA ALA A 74 -13.63 6.61 1.16
C ALA A 74 -14.64 7.43 0.35
N LEU A 75 -14.58 7.31 -0.98
CA LEU A 75 -15.50 7.96 -1.93
C LEU A 75 -16.93 7.40 -1.83
N LEU A 76 -17.09 6.10 -1.57
CA LEU A 76 -18.41 5.47 -1.38
C LEU A 76 -19.08 5.85 -0.06
N VAL A 77 -18.29 6.06 1.00
CA VAL A 77 -18.82 6.39 2.33
C VAL A 77 -19.27 7.85 2.43
N ASP A 78 -18.56 8.77 1.77
CA ASP A 78 -18.87 10.20 1.79
C ASP A 78 -18.83 10.77 0.38
N GLU A 79 -19.95 10.66 -0.34
CA GLU A 79 -20.08 11.07 -1.74
C GLU A 79 -19.83 12.58 -1.92
N GLN A 80 -20.30 13.44 -1.00
CA GLN A 80 -20.16 14.89 -1.14
C GLN A 80 -18.70 15.34 -1.03
N ARG A 81 -17.94 14.82 -0.06
CA ARG A 81 -16.50 15.09 0.05
C ARG A 81 -15.71 14.33 -0.99
N GLY A 82 -16.18 13.12 -1.31
CA GLY A 82 -15.67 12.27 -2.36
C GLY A 82 -15.62 13.00 -3.70
N GLN A 83 -16.72 13.62 -4.10
CA GLN A 83 -16.82 14.43 -5.31
C GLN A 83 -15.75 15.54 -5.33
N ARG A 84 -15.56 16.25 -4.22
CA ARG A 84 -14.54 17.32 -4.13
C ARG A 84 -13.12 16.79 -4.23
N VAL A 85 -12.83 15.65 -3.59
CA VAL A 85 -11.53 14.99 -3.69
C VAL A 85 -11.28 14.50 -5.12
N LEU A 86 -12.29 13.89 -5.74
CA LEU A 86 -12.24 13.45 -7.12
C LEU A 86 -11.99 14.63 -8.07
N ASP A 87 -12.75 15.72 -7.93
CA ASP A 87 -12.57 16.92 -8.75
C ASP A 87 -11.12 17.41 -8.69
N LEU A 88 -10.52 17.44 -7.48
CA LEU A 88 -9.13 17.85 -7.29
C LEU A 88 -8.13 16.86 -7.92
N LEU A 89 -8.40 15.56 -7.86
CA LEU A 89 -7.59 14.56 -8.56
C LEU A 89 -7.72 14.70 -10.09
N CYS A 90 -8.92 14.94 -10.61
CA CYS A 90 -9.16 15.16 -12.03
C CYS A 90 -8.43 16.42 -12.53
N VAL A 91 -8.45 17.51 -11.75
CA VAL A 91 -7.68 18.73 -12.05
C VAL A 91 -6.18 18.41 -12.13
N ALA A 92 -5.65 17.61 -11.20
CA ALA A 92 -4.24 17.23 -11.24
C ALA A 92 -3.88 16.43 -12.51
N HIS A 93 -4.81 15.60 -12.99
CA HIS A 93 -4.63 14.75 -14.18
C HIS A 93 -5.22 15.34 -15.46
N THR A 94 -5.50 16.64 -15.49
CA THR A 94 -5.96 17.37 -16.66
C THR A 94 -4.78 17.80 -17.51
N HIS A 95 -4.85 17.53 -18.81
CA HIS A 95 -3.79 17.87 -19.77
C HIS A 95 -4.10 19.14 -20.55
N ASP A 96 -5.29 19.22 -21.14
CA ASP A 96 -5.70 20.34 -21.99
C ASP A 96 -7.17 20.70 -21.71
N GLN A 97 -7.50 21.97 -21.90
CA GLN A 97 -8.85 22.50 -21.75
C GLN A 97 -9.16 23.53 -22.84
N VAL A 98 -10.38 23.48 -23.37
CA VAL A 98 -10.87 24.41 -24.40
C VAL A 98 -12.23 24.96 -23.97
N PRO A 99 -12.43 26.29 -23.93
CA PRO A 99 -13.74 26.88 -23.70
C PRO A 99 -14.68 26.56 -24.87
N LEU A 100 -15.89 26.11 -24.54
CA LEU A 100 -16.95 25.84 -25.50
C LEU A 100 -17.80 27.11 -25.66
N PRO A 101 -18.21 27.45 -26.89
CA PRO A 101 -19.11 28.57 -27.10
C PRO A 101 -20.50 28.27 -26.52
N ASP A 102 -21.15 29.30 -25.97
CA ASP A 102 -22.44 29.18 -25.24
C ASP A 102 -23.63 28.74 -26.13
N ASN A 103 -23.42 28.62 -27.44
CA ASN A 103 -24.44 28.27 -28.44
C ASN A 103 -24.49 26.77 -28.79
N LEU A 104 -23.67 25.92 -28.15
CA LEU A 104 -23.76 24.47 -28.34
C LEU A 104 -24.97 23.89 -27.60
N ALA A 105 -25.80 23.15 -28.33
CA ALA A 105 -26.91 22.39 -27.77
C ALA A 105 -26.38 21.29 -26.83
N ASP A 106 -27.15 20.96 -25.79
CA ASP A 106 -26.78 19.93 -24.81
C ASP A 106 -26.61 18.54 -25.45
N ASP A 107 -27.32 18.26 -26.55
CA ASP A 107 -27.18 17.01 -27.33
C ASP A 107 -25.82 16.90 -28.03
N ASP A 108 -25.27 18.02 -28.55
CA ASP A 108 -23.95 18.05 -29.18
C ASP A 108 -22.83 17.88 -28.14
N LEU A 109 -23.06 18.35 -26.90
CA LEU A 109 -22.14 18.20 -25.78
C LEU A 109 -22.09 16.76 -25.25
N ALA A 110 -23.23 16.07 -25.22
CA ALA A 110 -23.29 14.66 -24.89
C ALA A 110 -22.52 13.81 -25.93
N LEU A 111 -22.62 14.17 -27.22
CA LEU A 111 -21.86 13.52 -28.29
C LEU A 111 -20.34 13.75 -28.17
N LEU A 112 -19.90 14.91 -27.70
CA LEU A 112 -18.47 15.22 -27.45
C LEU A 112 -17.87 14.38 -26.32
N SER A 113 -18.69 13.87 -25.40
CA SER A 113 -18.27 13.01 -24.30
C SER A 113 -18.13 11.54 -24.71
N ILE A 114 -18.59 11.18 -25.92
CA ILE A 114 -18.53 9.82 -26.47
C ILE A 114 -17.39 9.75 -27.51
N PRO A 115 -16.29 9.03 -27.23
CA PRO A 115 -15.14 8.94 -28.14
C PRO A 115 -15.51 8.43 -29.55
N SER A 116 -16.55 7.60 -29.64
CA SER A 116 -17.04 6.99 -30.89
C SER A 116 -17.86 7.93 -31.76
N ALA A 117 -18.38 9.04 -31.22
CA ALA A 117 -19.25 9.98 -31.92
C ALA A 117 -18.51 11.16 -32.57
N LEU A 118 -17.21 11.30 -32.29
CA LEU A 118 -16.33 12.36 -32.81
C LEU A 118 -16.34 12.51 -34.34
N PRO A 119 -16.37 11.44 -35.17
CA PRO A 119 -16.43 11.57 -36.62
C PRO A 119 -17.74 12.17 -37.14
N ARG A 120 -18.83 12.13 -36.34
CA ARG A 120 -20.15 12.65 -36.74
C ARG A 120 -20.28 14.15 -36.50
N LEU A 121 -19.64 14.68 -35.46
CA LEU A 121 -19.62 16.12 -35.15
C LEU A 121 -18.89 16.94 -36.22
N SER A 122 -17.84 16.37 -36.84
CA SER A 122 -17.13 17.02 -37.96
C SER A 122 -17.99 17.19 -39.22
N ALA A 123 -19.06 16.41 -39.38
CA ALA A 123 -19.95 16.47 -40.54
C ALA A 123 -21.18 17.36 -40.34
N SER A 124 -21.56 17.65 -39.09
CA SER A 124 -22.82 18.34 -38.76
C SER A 124 -22.67 19.71 -38.09
N SER A 125 -21.45 20.15 -37.76
CA SER A 125 -21.24 21.40 -37.01
C SER A 125 -21.31 22.67 -37.88
N PRO A 126 -22.04 23.73 -37.45
CA PRO A 126 -22.08 25.03 -38.14
C PRO A 126 -20.73 25.77 -38.10
N PRO A 127 -20.49 26.76 -39.00
CA PRO A 127 -19.16 27.33 -39.31
C PRO A 127 -18.51 28.21 -38.21
N HIS A 128 -18.96 28.15 -36.95
CA HIS A 128 -18.55 29.06 -35.88
C HIS A 128 -17.94 28.42 -34.63
N LEU A 129 -17.67 27.11 -34.64
CA LEU A 129 -16.82 26.52 -33.62
C LEU A 129 -15.37 27.01 -33.78
N PRO A 130 -14.60 27.28 -32.71
CA PRO A 130 -13.15 27.45 -32.78
C PRO A 130 -12.51 26.09 -33.14
N ALA A 131 -12.67 25.72 -34.41
CA ALA A 131 -12.39 24.41 -34.96
C ALA A 131 -10.95 23.92 -34.74
N PRO A 132 -9.89 24.74 -34.82
CA PRO A 132 -8.54 24.19 -34.70
C PRO A 132 -8.18 23.80 -33.27
N ALA A 133 -8.57 24.59 -32.26
CA ALA A 133 -8.25 24.29 -30.86
C ALA A 133 -9.04 23.07 -30.36
N LEU A 134 -10.32 22.99 -30.72
CA LEU A 134 -11.15 21.84 -30.40
C LEU A 134 -10.67 20.58 -31.12
N ALA A 135 -10.40 20.66 -32.43
CA ALA A 135 -9.90 19.51 -33.19
C ALA A 135 -8.52 19.04 -32.68
N ALA A 136 -7.65 19.97 -32.27
CA ALA A 136 -6.36 19.63 -31.66
C ALA A 136 -6.53 18.89 -30.32
N LEU A 137 -7.43 19.36 -29.45
CA LEU A 137 -7.72 18.69 -28.18
C LEU A 137 -8.31 17.29 -28.41
N LEU A 138 -9.25 17.15 -29.35
CA LEU A 138 -9.85 15.87 -29.71
C LEU A 138 -8.82 14.89 -30.29
N ALA A 139 -7.98 15.36 -31.22
CA ALA A 139 -6.91 14.54 -31.80
C ALA A 139 -5.91 14.09 -30.75
N ARG A 140 -5.53 14.98 -29.81
CA ARG A 140 -4.61 14.65 -28.73
C ARG A 140 -5.24 13.68 -27.74
N ALA A 141 -6.50 13.89 -27.38
CA ALA A 141 -7.23 12.98 -26.50
C ALA A 141 -7.35 11.59 -27.12
N GLN A 142 -7.59 11.49 -28.43
CA GLN A 142 -7.62 10.22 -29.14
C GLN A 142 -6.23 9.55 -29.21
N GLN A 143 -5.17 10.30 -29.51
CA GLN A 143 -3.81 9.77 -29.58
C GLN A 143 -3.29 9.28 -28.23
N GLN A 144 -3.66 9.94 -27.14
CA GLN A 144 -3.20 9.66 -25.78
C GLN A 144 -4.21 8.84 -24.97
N GLU A 145 -5.32 8.40 -25.59
CA GLU A 145 -6.41 7.66 -24.96
C GLU A 145 -6.98 8.37 -23.70
N LEU A 146 -6.99 9.72 -23.72
CA LEU A 146 -7.53 10.56 -22.67
C LEU A 146 -9.06 10.59 -22.71
N ALA A 147 -9.68 10.70 -21.55
CA ALA A 147 -11.12 10.88 -21.44
C ALA A 147 -11.49 12.37 -21.64
N LEU A 148 -12.62 12.60 -22.28
CA LEU A 148 -13.18 13.93 -22.49
C LEU A 148 -14.34 14.13 -21.50
N ALA A 149 -14.38 15.27 -20.84
CA ALA A 149 -15.52 15.69 -20.03
C ALA A 149 -15.86 17.15 -20.30
N THR A 150 -17.16 17.44 -20.31
CA THR A 150 -17.69 18.81 -20.35
C THR A 150 -17.90 19.29 -18.93
N LEU A 151 -17.16 20.31 -18.51
CA LEU A 151 -17.37 20.98 -17.23
C LEU A 151 -18.41 22.09 -17.41
N GLY A 152 -19.46 22.03 -16.59
CA GLY A 152 -20.45 23.11 -16.47
C GLY A 152 -19.91 24.32 -15.69
N SER A 153 -20.79 25.27 -15.38
CA SER A 153 -20.47 26.46 -14.58
C SER A 153 -19.85 26.15 -13.21
N ASP A 154 -20.16 24.97 -12.67
CA ASP A 154 -19.73 24.55 -11.35
C ASP A 154 -18.33 23.92 -11.35
N GLY A 155 -17.74 23.70 -12.53
CA GLY A 155 -16.39 23.15 -12.71
C GLY A 155 -16.20 21.71 -12.20
N ARG A 156 -17.29 20.94 -12.08
CA ARG A 156 -17.28 19.58 -11.53
C ARG A 156 -17.05 18.53 -12.60
N TYR A 157 -16.22 17.54 -12.27
CA TYR A 157 -16.00 16.38 -13.13
C TYR A 157 -17.13 15.36 -12.93
N PRO A 158 -17.47 14.57 -13.96
CA PRO A 158 -18.46 13.51 -13.82
C PRO A 158 -17.99 12.49 -12.78
N PHE A 159 -18.89 12.11 -11.87
CA PHE A 159 -18.60 11.08 -10.87
C PHE A 159 -18.56 9.70 -11.55
N PRO A 160 -17.65 8.78 -11.14
CA PRO A 160 -17.57 7.45 -11.73
C PRO A 160 -18.79 6.61 -11.35
N GLU A 161 -19.56 6.19 -12.35
CA GLU A 161 -20.70 5.27 -12.15
C GLU A 161 -20.25 3.84 -11.79
N ASP A 162 -19.01 3.48 -12.13
CA ASP A 162 -18.42 2.15 -11.97
C ASP A 162 -17.47 2.03 -10.78
N LEU A 163 -17.59 2.94 -9.80
CA LEU A 163 -16.72 2.98 -8.63
C LEU A 163 -16.76 1.67 -7.82
N GLU A 164 -17.91 0.98 -7.81
CA GLU A 164 -18.08 -0.33 -7.17
C GLU A 164 -17.31 -1.45 -7.89
N ASN A 165 -17.13 -1.32 -9.21
CA ASN A 165 -16.43 -2.30 -10.06
C ASN A 165 -14.90 -2.14 -9.99
N LEU A 166 -14.40 -1.06 -9.40
CA LEU A 166 -12.98 -0.84 -9.14
C LEU A 166 -12.52 -1.71 -7.97
N THR A 167 -12.43 -3.03 -8.17
CA THR A 167 -11.91 -3.93 -7.13
C THR A 167 -10.44 -3.59 -6.87
N PRO A 168 -10.02 -3.31 -5.62
CA PRO A 168 -8.60 -3.13 -5.30
C PRO A 168 -7.83 -4.38 -5.76
N PRO A 169 -6.55 -4.26 -6.16
CA PRO A 169 -5.73 -5.44 -6.42
C PRO A 169 -5.80 -6.38 -5.21
N ALA A 170 -5.73 -7.69 -5.46
CA ALA A 170 -5.68 -8.68 -4.39
C ALA A 170 -4.65 -8.22 -3.35
N PRO A 171 -4.98 -8.26 -2.04
CA PRO A 171 -4.08 -7.77 -1.01
C PRO A 171 -2.74 -8.46 -1.22
N THR A 172 -1.69 -7.67 -1.45
CA THR A 172 -0.34 -8.20 -1.52
C THR A 172 -0.14 -9.00 -0.24
N PRO A 173 0.31 -10.26 -0.32
CA PRO A 173 0.56 -11.04 0.88
C PRO A 173 1.46 -10.19 1.77
N LEU A 174 1.03 -9.92 3.00
CA LEU A 174 1.80 -9.09 3.94
C LEU A 174 3.17 -9.75 4.16
N ASN A 175 4.13 -9.42 3.32
CA ASN A 175 5.55 -9.49 3.60
C ASN A 175 5.82 -8.30 4.53
N GLU A 176 5.32 -8.38 5.76
CA GLU A 176 5.69 -7.42 6.80
C GLU A 176 7.22 -7.46 6.88
N PRO A 177 7.91 -6.33 6.65
CA PRO A 177 9.34 -6.29 6.83
C PRO A 177 9.65 -6.68 8.27
N PHE A 178 10.69 -7.48 8.47
CA PHE A 178 11.13 -7.84 9.81
C PHE A 178 11.42 -6.57 10.60
N VAL A 179 10.67 -6.34 11.68
CA VAL A 179 10.87 -5.19 12.57
C VAL A 179 11.74 -5.64 13.74
N PRO A 180 12.93 -5.07 13.94
CA PRO A 180 13.77 -5.44 15.08
C PRO A 180 13.07 -5.12 16.41
N PRO A 181 13.34 -5.88 17.48
CA PRO A 181 12.69 -5.66 18.77
C PRO A 181 13.05 -4.27 19.34
N THR A 182 12.03 -3.51 19.75
CA THR A 182 12.17 -2.21 20.42
C THR A 182 11.60 -2.23 21.84
N GLY A 183 11.99 -1.25 22.66
CA GLY A 183 11.46 -1.06 24.02
C GLY A 183 11.70 -2.23 24.98
N TRP A 184 10.67 -2.61 25.74
CA TRP A 184 10.73 -3.68 26.75
C TRP A 184 11.12 -5.04 26.18
N ARG A 185 10.65 -5.38 24.96
CA ARG A 185 10.97 -6.67 24.32
C ARG A 185 12.45 -6.80 24.03
N ARG A 186 13.10 -5.72 23.59
CA ARG A 186 14.55 -5.67 23.40
C ARG A 186 15.29 -5.93 24.71
N ARG A 187 14.83 -5.34 25.82
CA ARG A 187 15.45 -5.54 27.14
C ARG A 187 15.37 -6.99 27.59
N ILE A 188 14.20 -7.64 27.43
CA ILE A 188 14.01 -9.05 27.78
C ILE A 188 14.90 -9.94 26.91
N ALA A 189 14.91 -9.73 25.59
CA ALA A 189 15.75 -10.50 24.68
C ALA A 189 17.25 -10.34 25.01
N VAL A 190 17.70 -9.13 25.31
CA VAL A 190 19.09 -8.86 25.70
C VAL A 190 19.42 -9.52 27.03
N LEU A 191 18.55 -9.42 28.05
CA LEU A 191 18.78 -10.06 29.35
C LEU A 191 18.87 -11.58 29.22
N LEU A 192 17.97 -12.20 28.44
CA LEU A 192 18.00 -13.64 28.15
C LEU A 192 19.30 -14.04 27.44
N ALA A 193 19.70 -13.29 26.40
CA ALA A 193 20.94 -13.56 25.67
C ALA A 193 22.18 -13.45 26.58
N VAL A 194 22.28 -12.37 27.37
CA VAL A 194 23.39 -12.16 28.31
C VAL A 194 23.42 -13.27 29.36
N SER A 195 22.26 -13.63 29.93
CA SER A 195 22.20 -14.72 30.92
C SER A 195 22.64 -16.07 30.34
N GLY A 196 22.25 -16.38 29.10
CA GLY A 196 22.68 -17.59 28.40
C GLY A 196 24.18 -17.61 28.11
N VAL A 197 24.76 -16.48 27.68
CA VAL A 197 26.20 -16.34 27.44
C VAL A 197 27.00 -16.46 28.73
N VAL A 198 26.55 -15.80 29.81
CA VAL A 198 27.21 -15.90 31.13
C VAL A 198 27.15 -17.33 31.66
N ALA A 199 26.01 -18.01 31.54
CA ALA A 199 25.86 -19.40 31.94
C ALA A 199 26.76 -20.36 31.13
N LEU A 200 27.10 -20.02 29.88
CA LEU A 200 28.06 -20.75 29.05
C LEU A 200 29.52 -20.41 29.41
N ALA A 201 29.84 -19.14 29.65
CA ALA A 201 31.20 -18.67 29.84
C ALA A 201 31.74 -18.90 31.27
N LEU A 202 30.87 -18.83 32.29
CA LEU A 202 31.28 -18.94 33.69
C LEU A 202 31.91 -20.31 34.03
N PRO A 203 31.36 -21.46 33.62
CA PRO A 203 31.98 -22.76 33.88
C PRO A 203 33.34 -22.90 33.18
N LEU A 204 33.46 -22.38 31.96
CA LEU A 204 34.71 -22.39 31.18
C LEU A 204 35.80 -21.56 31.87
N MET A 205 35.44 -20.38 32.39
CA MET A 205 36.37 -19.52 33.13
C MET A 205 36.81 -20.14 34.46
N LEU A 206 35.97 -20.98 35.07
CA LEU A 206 36.26 -21.72 36.30
C LEU A 206 36.97 -23.07 36.06
N GLY A 207 37.30 -23.40 34.79
CA GLY A 207 38.01 -24.63 34.43
C GLY A 207 37.15 -25.91 34.44
N PHE A 208 35.82 -25.78 34.52
CA PHE A 208 34.90 -26.92 34.48
C PHE A 208 34.45 -27.20 33.05
N ILE A 209 34.78 -28.39 32.52
CA ILE A 209 34.23 -28.89 31.25
C ILE A 209 32.88 -29.55 31.58
N PRO A 210 31.74 -29.01 31.12
CA PRO A 210 30.44 -29.59 31.41
C PRO A 210 30.30 -30.95 30.72
N ARG A 211 29.88 -31.97 31.49
CA ARG A 211 29.61 -33.33 30.98
C ARG A 211 28.34 -33.43 30.14
N GLN A 212 27.44 -32.44 30.24
CA GLN A 212 26.19 -32.37 29.49
C GLN A 212 26.23 -31.22 28.49
N ALA A 213 25.61 -31.44 27.32
CA ALA A 213 25.50 -30.46 26.26
C ALA A 213 24.63 -29.28 26.71
N ALA A 214 25.25 -28.18 27.17
CA ALA A 214 24.78 -26.78 27.20
C ALA A 214 23.24 -26.51 27.27
N GLY A 215 22.46 -27.29 28.03
CA GLY A 215 21.00 -27.33 27.91
C GLY A 215 20.32 -26.01 28.27
N LEU A 216 20.56 -25.54 29.49
CA LEU A 216 20.04 -24.28 30.00
C LEU A 216 20.57 -23.04 29.26
N PRO A 217 21.89 -22.88 29.01
CA PRO A 217 22.39 -21.71 28.28
C PRO A 217 21.88 -21.65 26.83
N LEU A 218 21.73 -22.80 26.17
CA LEU A 218 21.18 -22.85 24.82
C LEU A 218 19.66 -22.57 24.80
N ALA A 219 18.91 -22.99 25.82
CA ALA A 219 17.51 -22.56 26.02
C ALA A 219 17.38 -21.04 26.15
N LEU A 220 18.25 -20.41 26.95
CA LEU A 220 18.20 -18.96 27.17
C LEU A 220 18.51 -18.18 25.89
N ILE A 221 19.49 -18.63 25.10
CA ILE A 221 19.86 -18.00 23.81
C ILE A 221 18.75 -18.20 22.77
N THR A 222 18.16 -19.40 22.68
CA THR A 222 17.05 -19.66 21.76
C THR A 222 15.79 -18.88 22.14
N LEU A 223 15.45 -18.79 23.42
CA LEU A 223 14.37 -17.94 23.91
C LEU A 223 14.62 -16.45 23.61
N ALA A 224 15.85 -15.96 23.81
CA ALA A 224 16.21 -14.59 23.47
C ALA A 224 15.94 -14.28 21.99
N LEU A 225 16.29 -15.21 21.10
CA LEU A 225 16.05 -15.09 19.67
C LEU A 225 14.54 -15.07 19.36
N LEU A 226 13.77 -16.01 19.91
CA LEU A 226 12.33 -16.15 19.67
C LEU A 226 11.52 -14.94 20.18
N VAL A 227 11.85 -14.46 21.38
CA VAL A 227 11.28 -13.24 21.96
C VAL A 227 11.65 -12.03 21.13
N GLY A 228 12.89 -11.99 20.63
CA GLY A 228 13.39 -10.93 19.75
C GLY A 228 12.63 -10.85 18.42
N ILE A 229 12.33 -11.99 17.80
CA ILE A 229 11.62 -12.06 16.51
C ILE A 229 10.09 -12.13 16.64
N ARG A 230 9.55 -12.15 17.86
CA ARG A 230 8.11 -12.37 18.11
C ARG A 230 7.61 -13.65 17.41
N ALA A 231 8.35 -14.74 17.55
CA ALA A 231 8.00 -16.02 16.96
C ALA A 231 6.57 -16.43 17.33
N GLY A 232 5.84 -17.04 16.40
CA GLY A 232 4.53 -17.62 16.68
C GLY A 232 4.67 -18.93 17.45
N VAL A 233 3.53 -19.52 17.81
CA VAL A 233 3.48 -20.83 18.51
C VAL A 233 4.29 -21.90 17.75
N ARG A 234 4.26 -21.87 16.41
CA ARG A 234 5.03 -22.78 15.56
C ARG A 234 6.54 -22.59 15.72
N GLY A 235 7.02 -21.35 15.78
CA GLY A 235 8.43 -21.07 16.05
C GLY A 235 8.88 -21.51 17.44
N TYR A 236 8.05 -21.34 18.47
CA TYR A 236 8.34 -21.84 19.83
C TYR A 236 8.40 -23.37 19.87
N VAL A 237 7.42 -24.06 19.28
CA VAL A 237 7.41 -25.53 19.25
C VAL A 237 8.60 -26.06 18.43
N GLY A 238 8.91 -25.44 17.29
CA GLY A 238 10.06 -25.84 16.48
C GLY A 238 11.40 -25.67 17.18
N ALA A 239 11.60 -24.56 17.89
CA ALA A 239 12.79 -24.34 18.70
C ALA A 239 12.85 -25.28 19.93
N PHE A 240 11.71 -25.60 20.54
CA PHE A 240 11.63 -26.60 21.59
C PHE A 240 12.06 -27.98 21.08
N CYS A 241 11.65 -28.38 19.88
CA CYS A 241 12.11 -29.63 19.26
C CYS A 241 13.64 -29.65 19.10
N LEU A 242 14.25 -28.56 18.62
CA LEU A 242 15.71 -28.47 18.48
C LEU A 242 16.42 -28.48 19.84
N TRP A 243 15.87 -27.79 20.84
CA TRP A 243 16.40 -27.80 22.19
C TRP A 243 16.33 -29.19 22.82
N MET A 244 15.22 -29.90 22.62
CA MET A 244 15.01 -31.24 23.14
C MET A 244 16.03 -32.24 22.59
N VAL A 245 16.39 -32.14 21.31
CA VAL A 245 17.44 -32.98 20.70
C VAL A 245 18.78 -32.84 21.44
N ALA A 246 19.16 -31.60 21.78
CA ALA A 246 20.40 -31.33 22.51
C ALA A 246 20.38 -31.81 23.97
N ASN A 247 19.21 -32.16 24.51
CA ASN A 247 19.02 -32.62 25.89
C ASN A 247 18.52 -34.08 25.98
N LEU A 248 18.60 -34.84 24.89
CA LEU A 248 18.24 -36.27 24.93
C LEU A 248 19.22 -37.04 25.84
N PRO A 249 18.72 -37.99 26.65
CA PRO A 249 19.54 -38.73 27.62
C PRO A 249 20.65 -39.57 26.96
N ASP A 250 20.47 -39.94 25.69
CA ASP A 250 21.46 -40.71 24.92
C ASP A 250 22.40 -39.81 24.09
N PHE A 251 22.28 -38.47 24.17
CA PHE A 251 23.13 -37.54 23.41
C PHE A 251 24.45 -37.24 24.14
N HIS A 252 25.20 -38.30 24.45
CA HIS A 252 26.50 -38.26 25.11
C HIS A 252 27.60 -38.79 24.17
N TYR A 253 28.83 -38.32 24.34
CA TYR A 253 29.96 -38.73 23.49
C TYR A 253 30.29 -40.23 23.59
N ASP A 254 29.86 -40.90 24.67
CA ASP A 254 30.04 -42.33 24.94
C ASP A 254 28.89 -43.22 24.43
N SER A 255 27.87 -42.64 23.79
CA SER A 255 26.68 -43.38 23.33
C SER A 255 26.90 -44.06 21.96
N ALA A 256 26.21 -45.17 21.72
CA ALA A 256 26.21 -45.83 20.41
C ALA A 256 25.58 -44.88 19.37
N LEU A 257 26.25 -44.74 18.22
CA LEU A 257 25.89 -43.79 17.15
C LEU A 257 24.42 -43.95 16.68
N SER A 258 23.89 -45.17 16.69
CA SER A 258 22.48 -45.46 16.38
C SER A 258 21.49 -44.96 17.43
N ALA A 259 21.83 -45.07 18.72
CA ALA A 259 21.04 -44.56 19.84
C ALA A 259 21.10 -43.02 19.94
N MET A 260 22.20 -42.42 19.47
CA MET A 260 22.37 -40.96 19.41
C MET A 260 21.55 -40.34 18.26
N LEU A 261 21.52 -40.98 17.09
CA LEU A 261 20.83 -40.44 15.90
C LEU A 261 19.32 -40.72 15.88
N TRP A 262 18.88 -41.80 16.53
CA TRP A 262 17.48 -42.16 16.68
C TRP A 262 17.09 -42.05 18.16
N PRO A 263 16.32 -41.04 18.60
CA PRO A 263 15.26 -40.30 17.88
C PRO A 263 15.61 -38.86 17.43
N ALA A 264 16.89 -38.45 17.53
CA ALA A 264 17.31 -37.06 17.28
C ALA A 264 16.96 -36.53 15.87
N ILE A 265 17.20 -37.33 14.82
CA ILE A 265 16.98 -36.92 13.43
C ILE A 265 15.50 -36.57 13.14
N PRO A 266 14.51 -37.45 13.43
CA PRO A 266 13.09 -37.11 13.24
C PRO A 266 12.67 -35.82 13.95
N ILE A 267 13.08 -35.64 15.20
CA ILE A 267 12.72 -34.47 16.01
C ILE A 267 13.33 -33.19 15.42
N MET A 268 14.58 -33.26 14.95
CA MET A 268 15.27 -32.16 14.30
C MET A 268 14.59 -31.76 12.98
N ILE A 269 14.18 -32.74 12.16
CA ILE A 269 13.44 -32.48 10.90
C ILE A 269 12.13 -31.77 11.18
N VAL A 270 11.34 -32.26 12.16
CA VAL A 270 10.08 -31.62 12.57
C VAL A 270 10.33 -30.21 13.11
N GLY A 271 11.37 -30.04 13.94
CA GLY A 271 11.75 -28.73 14.48
C GLY A 271 12.11 -27.72 13.39
N MET A 272 12.91 -28.12 12.41
CA MET A 272 13.27 -27.29 11.26
C MET A 272 12.07 -26.95 10.37
N LEU A 273 11.17 -27.90 10.12
CA LEU A 273 9.94 -27.64 9.36
C LEU A 273 9.05 -26.62 10.06
N LEU A 274 8.83 -26.77 11.37
CA LEU A 274 8.02 -25.85 12.16
C LEU A 274 8.60 -24.43 12.19
N LEU A 275 9.92 -24.30 12.30
CA LEU A 275 10.61 -23.01 12.17
C LEU A 275 10.50 -22.43 10.76
N GLY A 276 10.58 -23.26 9.72
CA GLY A 276 10.40 -22.85 8.32
C GLY A 276 8.98 -22.38 8.00
N PHE A 277 7.96 -22.92 8.67
CA PHE A 277 6.58 -22.47 8.51
C PHE A 277 6.24 -21.22 9.33
N ASP A 278 7.04 -20.87 10.33
CA ASP A 278 6.84 -19.65 11.10
C ASP A 278 7.08 -18.41 10.24
N ARG A 279 6.12 -17.49 10.28
CA ARG A 279 6.13 -16.30 9.41
C ARG A 279 7.22 -15.31 9.82
N GLN A 280 7.49 -15.15 11.11
CA GLN A 280 8.47 -14.19 11.61
C GLN A 280 9.89 -14.72 11.46
N VAL A 281 10.09 -16.03 11.62
CA VAL A 281 11.36 -16.70 11.31
C VAL A 281 11.73 -16.54 9.83
N ARG A 282 10.76 -16.72 8.91
CA ARG A 282 10.99 -16.47 7.48
C ARG A 282 11.33 -15.01 7.19
N ALA A 283 10.63 -14.06 7.83
CA ALA A 283 10.92 -12.63 7.67
C ALA A 283 12.34 -12.28 8.14
N LEU A 284 12.81 -12.83 9.27
CA LEU A 284 14.20 -12.71 9.73
C LEU A 284 15.18 -13.27 8.68
N TRP A 285 14.92 -14.45 8.14
CA TRP A 285 15.79 -15.07 7.13
C TRP A 285 15.89 -14.26 5.83
N VAL A 286 14.78 -13.68 5.38
CA VAL A 286 14.77 -12.78 4.21
C VAL A 286 15.56 -11.51 4.50
N TRP A 287 15.39 -10.93 5.70
CA TRP A 287 16.14 -9.76 6.15
C TRP A 287 17.65 -10.03 6.23
N LEU A 288 18.07 -11.17 6.79
CA LEU A 288 19.48 -11.59 6.87
C LEU A 288 20.12 -11.81 5.50
N ARG A 289 19.35 -12.29 4.51
CA ARG A 289 19.85 -12.52 3.15
C ARG A 289 20.02 -11.24 2.33
N GLY A 290 19.73 -10.06 2.90
CA GLY A 290 19.97 -8.77 2.24
C GLY A 290 19.14 -8.54 0.97
N LYS A 291 18.11 -9.37 0.71
CA LYS A 291 17.14 -9.12 -0.36
C LYS A 291 16.18 -8.03 0.12
N ARG A 292 16.60 -6.77 -0.04
CA ARG A 292 15.71 -5.62 -0.06
C ARG A 292 14.87 -5.65 -1.32
#